data_AF-A0A8H6VJE0-F1
#
_entry.id   AF-A0A8H6VJE0-F1
#
_cell.length_a   1.000
_cell.length_b   1.000
_cell.length_c   1.000
_cell.angle_alpha   90.00
_cell.angle_beta   90.00
_cell.angle_gamma   90.00
#
_symmetry.space_group_name_H-M   'P 1'
#
loop_
_entity.id
_entity.type
_entity.pdbx_description
1 polymer ?
#
loop_
_entity_poly.entity_id
_entity_poly.type
_entity_poly.pdbx_seq_one_letter_code
_entity_poly.pdbx_strand_id
1 'polypeptide(L)'
;MLPSVFCLLDEAVQFVLTFLDMASLRNALFTLAGAVCVATAQTVFLAGDSTMVDSGNNDGTQGWGAFLPNYISLEVDNDAIAGRSARSFTREGRFDAMADNVQSGDFVVIEFGHNDGGSLTPTDNGRTDCNPVDGDYATTCQTTYNGVSETVLTYYTYLVNAAELFQSKGAFVIISSATPNNVWETGDFSYSANRFVTYAMDAAADSGSTFVDHGLYTAQLYKNLGADAVDAFYPNDHTHTSPDGANVVARAFVLALNATDSGLKDYITSTSLQ
;
A
#
# COMPACT_ATOMS: atom_id res chain seq x y z
N MET A 1 -8.44 2.04 23.86
CA MET A 1 -9.16 3.09 23.11
C MET A 1 -10.39 2.43 22.52
N LEU A 2 -11.55 3.08 22.58
CA LEU A 2 -12.78 2.56 21.98
C LEU A 2 -12.69 2.73 20.45
N PRO A 3 -13.13 1.75 19.63
CA PRO A 3 -13.15 1.92 18.19
C PRO A 3 -14.09 3.07 17.82
N SER A 4 -13.62 3.97 16.96
CA SER A 4 -14.40 5.07 16.41
C SER A 4 -15.52 4.52 15.55
N VAL A 5 -16.75 4.55 16.05
CA VAL A 5 -17.95 4.14 15.31
C VAL A 5 -18.27 5.23 14.28
N PHE A 6 -17.93 5.02 13.01
CA PHE A 6 -18.38 5.88 11.92
C PHE A 6 -19.83 5.50 11.56
N CYS A 7 -20.76 6.43 11.78
CA CYS A 7 -22.18 6.27 11.51
C CYS A 7 -22.53 7.13 10.30
N LEU A 8 -22.80 6.53 9.14
CA LEU A 8 -23.48 7.22 8.07
C LEU A 8 -24.96 7.27 8.42
N LEU A 9 -25.38 8.36 9.06
CA LEU A 9 -26.78 8.75 9.07
C LEU A 9 -27.12 9.16 7.63
N ASP A 10 -27.84 8.30 6.92
CA ASP A 10 -28.51 8.69 5.67
C ASP A 10 -29.48 9.83 6.02
N GLU A 11 -29.26 11.03 5.46
CA GLU A 11 -30.08 12.22 5.70
C GLU A 11 -31.56 12.04 5.31
N ALA A 12 -31.93 10.89 4.73
CA ALA A 12 -33.29 10.55 4.37
C ALA A 12 -34.27 10.27 5.54
N VAL A 13 -33.81 10.14 6.79
CA VAL A 13 -34.70 9.76 7.93
C VAL A 13 -35.24 10.94 8.74
N GLN A 14 -34.80 12.18 8.48
CA GLN A 14 -35.23 13.34 9.29
C GLN A 14 -36.45 14.09 8.74
N PHE A 15 -37.37 13.43 8.02
CA PHE A 15 -38.58 14.08 7.50
C PHE A 15 -39.88 13.29 7.70
N VAL A 16 -40.12 12.70 8.87
CA VAL A 16 -41.50 12.37 9.27
C VAL A 16 -41.58 12.49 10.79
N LEU A 17 -41.99 13.65 11.33
CA LEU A 17 -42.58 13.78 12.66
C LEU A 17 -43.03 15.24 12.90
N THR A 18 -43.97 15.74 12.11
CA THR A 18 -44.90 16.78 12.58
C THR A 18 -46.32 16.40 12.17
N PHE A 19 -47.24 16.53 13.12
CA PHE A 19 -48.69 16.24 13.06
C PHE A 19 -49.11 14.78 13.23
N LEU A 20 -49.16 14.34 14.49
CA LEU A 20 -50.08 13.29 14.92
C LEU A 20 -51.50 13.88 14.96
N ASP A 21 -52.39 13.38 14.10
CA ASP A 21 -53.82 13.42 14.36
C ASP A 21 -54.31 12.01 14.73
N MET A 22 -55.05 11.95 15.83
CA MET A 22 -55.44 10.74 16.56
C MET A 22 -56.67 10.09 15.90
N ALA A 23 -56.51 9.39 14.77
CA ALA A 23 -57.54 8.45 14.29
C ALA A 23 -57.06 7.58 13.13
N SER A 24 -56.41 6.45 13.41
CA SER A 24 -56.57 5.17 12.69
C SER A 24 -55.47 4.20 13.12
N LEU A 25 -55.79 3.37 14.13
CA LEU A 25 -55.09 2.11 14.35
C LEU A 25 -55.42 1.19 13.16
N ARG A 26 -54.47 0.96 12.24
CA ARG A 26 -54.45 -0.21 11.33
C ARG A 26 -53.06 -0.41 10.75
N ASN A 27 -52.36 -1.43 11.27
CA ASN A 27 -51.15 -2.07 10.75
C ASN A 27 -50.01 -1.13 10.30
N ALA A 28 -49.34 -0.50 11.26
CA ALA A 28 -47.95 -0.10 11.07
C ALA A 28 -47.06 -1.26 11.57
N LEU A 29 -46.65 -2.13 10.65
CA LEU A 29 -45.51 -3.01 10.88
C LEU A 29 -44.29 -2.08 10.93
N PHE A 30 -43.97 -1.56 12.12
CA PHE A 30 -42.72 -0.85 12.34
C PHE A 30 -41.59 -1.88 12.28
N THR A 31 -41.08 -2.13 11.07
CA THR A 31 -39.77 -2.71 10.89
C THR A 31 -38.78 -1.66 11.39
N LEU A 32 -38.41 -1.76 12.66
CA LEU A 32 -37.27 -1.05 13.22
C LEU A 32 -36.03 -1.62 12.51
N ALA A 33 -35.67 -1.05 11.36
CA ALA A 33 -34.35 -1.25 10.78
C ALA A 33 -33.37 -0.55 11.73
N GLY A 34 -33.04 -1.22 12.84
CA GLY A 34 -31.93 -0.82 13.68
C GLY A 34 -30.69 -0.90 12.80
N ALA A 35 -30.02 0.23 12.59
CA ALA A 35 -28.67 0.23 12.08
C ALA A 35 -27.84 -0.61 13.08
N VAL A 36 -27.59 -1.87 12.73
CA VAL A 36 -26.64 -2.69 13.45
C VAL A 36 -25.28 -2.09 13.12
N CYS A 37 -24.72 -1.33 14.06
CA CYS A 37 -23.31 -0.99 14.03
C CYS A 37 -22.53 -2.29 14.17
N VAL A 38 -22.17 -2.89 13.04
CA VAL A 38 -21.05 -3.81 13.00
C VAL A 38 -19.82 -2.91 13.06
N ALA A 39 -19.24 -2.75 14.25
CA ALA A 39 -17.90 -2.20 14.35
C ALA A 39 -16.96 -3.24 13.73
N THR A 40 -16.64 -3.08 12.46
CA THR A 40 -15.62 -3.87 11.80
C THR A 40 -14.27 -3.37 12.34
N ALA A 41 -13.41 -4.31 12.74
CA ALA A 41 -12.07 -3.93 13.19
C ALA A 41 -11.30 -3.42 11.97
N GLN A 42 -10.75 -2.21 12.05
CA GLN A 42 -9.94 -1.66 10.96
C GLN A 42 -8.73 -2.56 10.70
N THR A 43 -8.48 -2.83 9.43
CA THR A 43 -7.38 -3.66 8.96
C THR A 43 -6.43 -2.82 8.10
N VAL A 44 -5.15 -3.16 8.11
CA VAL A 44 -4.15 -2.60 7.21
C VAL A 44 -3.83 -3.63 6.14
N PHE A 45 -4.25 -3.36 4.91
CA PHE A 45 -3.93 -4.18 3.75
C PHE A 45 -2.61 -3.73 3.13
N LEU A 46 -1.75 -4.68 2.78
CA LEU A 46 -0.46 -4.40 2.14
C LEU A 46 -0.43 -4.96 0.70
N ALA A 47 -0.22 -4.08 -0.28
CA ALA A 47 0.00 -4.45 -1.67
C ALA A 47 1.43 -4.09 -2.07
N GLY A 48 2.23 -5.12 -2.38
CA GLY A 48 3.61 -4.91 -2.80
C GLY A 48 4.29 -6.15 -3.36
N ASP A 49 5.62 -6.12 -3.34
CA ASP A 49 6.48 -7.12 -3.96
C ASP A 49 7.25 -8.00 -2.94
N SER A 50 8.35 -8.64 -3.39
CA SER A 50 9.16 -9.52 -2.54
C SER A 50 9.77 -8.83 -1.33
N THR A 51 9.95 -7.51 -1.36
CA THR A 51 10.47 -6.74 -0.23
C THR A 51 9.44 -6.55 0.89
N MET A 52 8.16 -6.89 0.65
CA MET A 52 7.06 -6.70 1.60
C MET A 52 6.42 -8.01 2.09
N VAL A 53 6.61 -9.15 1.41
CA VAL A 53 5.96 -10.45 1.71
C VAL A 53 6.12 -10.97 3.16
N ASP A 54 5.12 -11.72 3.62
CA ASP A 54 5.07 -12.39 4.94
C ASP A 54 6.01 -13.58 5.10
N SER A 55 6.42 -14.21 4.01
CA SER A 55 7.45 -15.26 4.06
C SER A 55 8.34 -15.11 2.84
N GLY A 56 9.66 -15.03 3.06
CA GLY A 56 10.61 -15.11 1.95
C GLY A 56 10.61 -16.50 1.31
N ASN A 57 11.53 -16.74 0.37
CA ASN A 57 11.54 -17.97 -0.43
C ASN A 57 12.17 -19.19 0.30
N ASN A 58 12.05 -19.26 1.62
CA ASN A 58 12.79 -20.21 2.49
C ASN A 58 14.31 -20.17 2.27
N ASP A 59 14.84 -19.04 1.80
CA ASP A 59 16.23 -18.80 1.43
C ASP A 59 16.95 -17.86 2.44
N GLY A 60 16.33 -17.63 3.60
CA GLY A 60 16.84 -16.72 4.62
C GLY A 60 16.44 -15.26 4.42
N THR A 61 15.61 -14.94 3.42
CA THR A 61 15.06 -13.60 3.21
C THR A 61 13.66 -13.46 3.81
N GLN A 62 13.21 -12.22 4.00
CA GLN A 62 11.92 -11.87 4.57
C GLN A 62 11.52 -10.46 4.11
N GLY A 63 10.23 -10.24 3.84
CA GLY A 63 9.70 -8.91 3.53
C GLY A 63 9.33 -8.12 4.79
N TRP A 64 9.33 -6.80 4.68
CA TRP A 64 9.09 -5.90 5.82
C TRP A 64 7.66 -5.94 6.34
N GLY A 65 6.68 -6.28 5.50
CA GLY A 65 5.27 -6.38 5.91
C GLY A 65 5.05 -7.39 7.04
N ALA A 66 5.86 -8.45 7.08
CA ALA A 66 5.85 -9.46 8.15
C ALA A 66 6.13 -8.87 9.56
N PHE A 67 6.84 -7.74 9.63
CA PHE A 67 7.24 -7.10 10.88
C PHE A 67 6.42 -5.85 11.22
N LEU A 68 5.57 -5.36 10.31
CA LEU A 68 4.68 -4.24 10.60
C LEU A 68 3.80 -4.46 11.85
N PRO A 69 3.24 -5.66 12.11
CA PRO A 69 2.48 -5.95 13.33
C PRO A 69 3.23 -5.69 14.65
N ASN A 70 4.56 -5.61 14.64
CA ASN A 70 5.34 -5.28 15.83
C ASN A 70 5.24 -3.81 16.24
N TYR A 71 4.78 -2.95 15.33
CA TYR A 71 4.85 -1.49 15.47
C TYR A 71 3.49 -0.79 15.45
N ILE A 72 2.42 -1.50 15.10
CA ILE A 72 1.06 -0.96 15.07
C ILE A 72 0.08 -1.85 15.84
N SER A 73 -1.04 -1.28 16.27
CA SER A 73 -2.07 -2.04 17.01
C SER A 73 -3.16 -2.67 16.14
N LEU A 74 -3.18 -2.36 14.84
CA LEU A 74 -4.17 -2.91 13.91
C LEU A 74 -3.73 -4.26 13.35
N GLU A 75 -4.70 -5.05 12.93
CA GLU A 75 -4.45 -6.27 12.15
C GLU A 75 -3.87 -5.89 10.78
N VAL A 76 -2.95 -6.72 10.28
CA VAL A 76 -2.29 -6.54 8.99
C VAL A 76 -2.65 -7.73 8.11
N ASP A 77 -3.20 -7.45 6.94
CA ASP A 77 -3.42 -8.43 5.87
C ASP A 77 -2.42 -8.17 4.74
N ASN A 78 -1.46 -9.08 4.56
CA ASN A 78 -0.33 -8.88 3.66
C ASN A 78 -0.50 -9.67 2.35
N ASP A 79 -1.08 -8.98 1.36
CA ASP A 79 -1.28 -9.49 0.01
C ASP A 79 -0.07 -9.22 -0.92
N ALA A 80 1.08 -8.81 -0.39
CA ALA A 80 2.29 -8.65 -1.19
C ALA A 80 2.72 -9.97 -1.82
N ILE A 81 3.21 -9.93 -3.06
CA ILE A 81 3.63 -11.12 -3.78
C ILE A 81 4.97 -10.91 -4.46
N ALA A 82 5.89 -11.83 -4.21
CA ALA A 82 7.22 -11.80 -4.80
C ALA A 82 7.19 -11.66 -6.34
N GLY A 83 8.05 -10.76 -6.82
CA GLY A 83 8.25 -10.49 -8.25
C GLY A 83 7.12 -9.71 -8.93
N ARG A 84 6.18 -9.11 -8.20
CA ARG A 84 5.14 -8.27 -8.82
C ARG A 84 5.61 -6.83 -8.96
N SER A 85 5.30 -6.24 -10.10
CA SER A 85 5.20 -4.80 -10.36
C SER A 85 3.75 -4.32 -10.26
N ALA A 86 3.52 -3.02 -10.28
CA ALA A 86 2.19 -2.41 -10.34
C ALA A 86 1.37 -2.94 -11.53
N ARG A 87 1.97 -3.03 -12.73
CA ARG A 87 1.34 -3.67 -13.91
C ARG A 87 0.95 -5.11 -13.65
N SER A 88 1.89 -5.93 -13.19
CA SER A 88 1.64 -7.37 -13.07
C SER A 88 0.64 -7.69 -11.96
N PHE A 89 0.66 -6.93 -10.86
CA PHE A 89 -0.30 -7.06 -9.76
C PHE A 89 -1.72 -6.71 -10.24
N THR A 90 -1.84 -5.63 -11.02
CA THR A 90 -3.09 -5.23 -11.68
C THR A 90 -3.58 -6.30 -12.67
N ARG A 91 -2.74 -6.74 -13.60
CA ARG A 91 -3.12 -7.72 -14.63
C ARG A 91 -3.53 -9.07 -14.03
N GLU A 92 -2.94 -9.46 -12.90
CA GLU A 92 -3.31 -10.67 -12.17
C GLU A 92 -4.60 -10.53 -11.34
N GLY A 93 -5.27 -9.36 -11.37
CA GLY A 93 -6.52 -9.11 -10.67
C GLY A 93 -6.37 -8.99 -9.15
N ARG A 94 -5.16 -8.72 -8.65
CA ARG A 94 -4.87 -8.76 -7.21
C ARG A 94 -5.40 -7.53 -6.47
N PHE A 95 -5.36 -6.36 -7.10
CA PHE A 95 -6.02 -5.18 -6.53
C PHE A 95 -7.53 -5.40 -6.43
N ASP A 96 -8.16 -6.00 -7.43
CA ASP A 96 -9.60 -6.31 -7.40
C ASP A 96 -9.93 -7.33 -6.29
N ALA A 97 -9.12 -8.40 -6.18
CA ALA A 97 -9.31 -9.41 -5.14
C ALA A 97 -9.13 -8.84 -3.72
N MET A 98 -8.15 -7.96 -3.51
CA MET A 98 -7.99 -7.24 -2.24
C MET A 98 -9.20 -6.33 -1.99
N ALA A 99 -9.68 -5.61 -3.01
CA ALA A 99 -10.81 -4.68 -2.89
C ALA A 99 -12.16 -5.36 -2.59
N ASP A 100 -12.26 -6.68 -2.75
CA ASP A 100 -13.42 -7.47 -2.32
C ASP A 100 -13.44 -7.69 -0.80
N ASN A 101 -12.28 -7.61 -0.13
CA ASN A 101 -12.14 -7.76 1.32
C ASN A 101 -12.06 -6.43 2.07
N VAL A 102 -11.57 -5.37 1.41
CA VAL A 102 -11.44 -4.02 1.97
C VAL A 102 -12.81 -3.43 2.31
N GLN A 103 -12.91 -2.84 3.50
CA GLN A 103 -14.10 -2.16 4.02
C GLN A 103 -13.83 -0.67 4.29
N SER A 104 -14.91 0.10 4.44
CA SER A 104 -14.81 1.51 4.76
C SER A 104 -14.12 1.73 6.11
N GLY A 105 -13.10 2.58 6.13
CA GLY A 105 -12.27 2.86 7.31
C GLY A 105 -11.00 2.01 7.43
N ASP A 106 -10.79 1.01 6.56
CA ASP A 106 -9.53 0.28 6.47
C ASP A 106 -8.41 1.15 5.88
N PHE A 107 -7.17 0.71 6.07
CA PHE A 107 -5.99 1.31 5.44
C PHE A 107 -5.47 0.39 4.35
N VAL A 108 -5.04 0.96 3.22
CA VAL A 108 -4.34 0.22 2.17
C VAL A 108 -2.99 0.87 1.91
N VAL A 109 -1.92 0.13 2.10
CA VAL A 109 -0.54 0.54 1.78
C VAL A 109 -0.14 -0.08 0.45
N ILE A 110 0.25 0.75 -0.51
CA ILE A 110 0.70 0.31 -1.83
C ILE A 110 2.17 0.68 -2.01
N GLU A 111 3.03 -0.30 -2.27
CA GLU A 111 4.47 -0.10 -2.47
C GLU A 111 5.00 -1.01 -3.59
N PHE A 112 5.42 -0.40 -4.70
CA PHE A 112 6.05 -1.08 -5.84
C PHE A 112 7.26 -0.27 -6.33
N GLY A 113 8.03 -0.79 -7.29
CA GLY A 113 9.14 -0.09 -7.93
C GLY A 113 10.35 -0.98 -8.24
N HIS A 114 10.56 -2.08 -7.50
CA HIS A 114 11.70 -2.97 -7.73
C HIS A 114 11.57 -3.77 -9.03
N ASN A 115 10.34 -4.11 -9.42
CA ASN A 115 10.03 -5.00 -10.55
C ASN A 115 9.50 -4.25 -11.78
N ASP A 116 9.25 -2.96 -11.65
CA ASP A 116 8.49 -2.11 -12.57
C ASP A 116 9.36 -1.58 -13.73
N GLY A 117 10.68 -1.69 -13.58
CA GLY A 117 11.65 -1.36 -14.61
C GLY A 117 11.87 -2.48 -15.64
N GLY A 118 12.63 -2.15 -16.68
CA GLY A 118 13.00 -3.08 -17.74
C GLY A 118 12.78 -2.47 -19.11
N SER A 119 12.61 -3.32 -20.11
CA SER A 119 12.26 -2.92 -21.47
C SER A 119 11.11 -3.78 -21.98
N LEU A 120 10.15 -3.15 -22.65
CA LEU A 120 9.09 -3.86 -23.38
C LEU A 120 9.59 -4.43 -24.72
N THR A 121 10.77 -3.99 -25.18
CA THR A 121 11.34 -4.39 -26.48
C THR A 121 12.80 -4.84 -26.35
N PRO A 122 13.26 -5.87 -27.10
CA PRO A 122 12.48 -6.72 -27.99
C PRO A 122 11.63 -7.78 -27.26
N THR A 123 11.79 -7.92 -25.95
CA THR A 123 11.10 -8.96 -25.16
C THR A 123 10.60 -8.36 -23.84
N ASP A 124 9.30 -8.51 -23.62
CA ASP A 124 8.62 -8.09 -22.41
C ASP A 124 8.74 -9.16 -21.31
N ASN A 125 9.18 -8.76 -20.12
CA ASN A 125 9.26 -9.63 -18.94
C ASN A 125 7.91 -9.76 -18.20
N GLY A 126 6.87 -9.09 -18.68
CA GLY A 126 5.53 -9.06 -18.10
C GLY A 126 5.38 -8.11 -16.92
N ARG A 127 6.45 -7.47 -16.45
CA ARG A 127 6.44 -6.62 -15.25
C ARG A 127 6.68 -5.14 -15.58
N THR A 128 7.52 -4.90 -16.58
CA THR A 128 7.90 -3.55 -17.01
C THR A 128 6.67 -2.69 -17.29
N ASP A 129 6.59 -1.53 -16.66
CA ASP A 129 5.55 -0.53 -16.93
C ASP A 129 5.89 0.31 -18.17
N CYS A 130 4.91 1.06 -18.67
CA CYS A 130 5.17 2.04 -19.71
C CYS A 130 5.91 3.25 -19.13
N ASN A 131 6.99 3.68 -19.77
CA ASN A 131 7.67 4.91 -19.38
C ASN A 131 6.86 6.12 -19.89
N PRO A 132 6.62 7.16 -19.05
CA PRO A 132 6.05 8.42 -19.51
C PRO A 132 6.90 9.04 -20.63
N VAL A 133 6.25 9.55 -21.68
CA VAL A 133 6.90 10.34 -22.73
C VAL A 133 6.69 11.81 -22.42
N ASP A 134 7.78 12.59 -22.38
CA ASP A 134 7.77 14.02 -22.07
C ASP A 134 7.05 14.38 -20.75
N GLY A 135 7.06 13.45 -19.78
CA GLY A 135 6.39 13.61 -18.49
C GLY A 135 4.88 13.35 -18.51
N ASP A 136 4.32 12.86 -19.62
CA ASP A 136 2.89 12.53 -19.72
C ASP A 136 2.58 11.19 -19.06
N TYR A 137 1.96 11.22 -17.87
CA TYR A 137 1.52 10.01 -17.18
C TYR A 137 0.37 9.27 -17.88
N ALA A 138 -0.35 9.90 -18.82
CA ALA A 138 -1.36 9.21 -19.64
C ALA A 138 -0.76 8.37 -20.77
N THR A 139 0.57 8.34 -20.91
CA THR A 139 1.26 7.52 -21.91
C THR A 139 0.85 6.05 -21.78
N THR A 140 0.58 5.41 -22.91
CA THR A 140 0.36 3.97 -22.97
C THR A 140 1.32 3.32 -23.95
N CYS A 141 1.71 2.08 -23.65
CA CYS A 141 2.60 1.28 -24.47
C CYS A 141 1.84 0.03 -24.96
N GLN A 142 2.18 -0.47 -26.14
CA GLN A 142 1.62 -1.71 -26.67
C GLN A 142 2.68 -2.80 -26.66
N THR A 143 2.32 -3.98 -26.18
CA THR A 143 3.21 -5.16 -26.12
C THR A 143 2.42 -6.44 -26.36
N THR A 144 3.13 -7.55 -26.57
CA THR A 144 2.55 -8.89 -26.52
C THR A 144 3.27 -9.69 -25.46
N TYR A 145 2.56 -10.08 -24.40
CA TYR A 145 3.09 -10.90 -23.31
C TYR A 145 2.31 -12.21 -23.23
N ASN A 146 3.02 -13.34 -23.17
CA ASN A 146 2.42 -14.69 -23.20
C ASN A 146 1.39 -14.91 -24.33
N GLY A 147 1.65 -14.33 -25.51
CA GLY A 147 0.79 -14.46 -26.68
C GLY A 147 -0.47 -13.57 -26.65
N VAL A 148 -0.62 -12.71 -25.64
CA VAL A 148 -1.74 -11.78 -25.51
C VAL A 148 -1.24 -10.35 -25.73
N SER A 149 -1.91 -9.61 -26.62
CA SER A 149 -1.66 -8.18 -26.78
C SER A 149 -2.16 -7.42 -25.56
N GLU A 150 -1.33 -6.53 -25.03
CA GLU A 150 -1.60 -5.80 -23.80
C GLU A 150 -1.30 -4.31 -23.99
N THR A 151 -2.23 -3.46 -23.56
CA THR A 151 -1.99 -2.03 -23.34
C THR A 151 -1.40 -1.85 -21.95
N VAL A 152 -0.15 -1.42 -21.88
CA VAL A 152 0.58 -1.17 -20.64
C VAL A 152 0.45 0.30 -20.27
N LEU A 153 0.06 0.58 -19.02
CA LEU A 153 -0.05 1.93 -18.46
C LEU A 153 1.27 2.36 -17.83
N THR A 154 1.38 3.63 -17.43
CA THR A 154 2.51 4.07 -16.61
C THR A 154 2.37 3.57 -15.18
N TYR A 155 3.50 3.44 -14.47
CA TYR A 155 3.54 3.14 -13.03
C TYR A 155 2.58 4.03 -12.25
N TYR A 156 2.65 5.35 -12.49
CA TYR A 156 1.77 6.35 -11.89
C TYR A 156 0.30 5.99 -12.10
N THR A 157 -0.10 5.67 -13.35
CA THR A 157 -1.51 5.40 -13.67
C THR A 157 -2.00 4.13 -12.98
N TYR A 158 -1.17 3.09 -12.87
CA TYR A 158 -1.54 1.90 -12.11
C TYR A 158 -1.80 2.22 -10.63
N LEU A 159 -0.96 3.04 -10.01
CA LEU A 159 -1.15 3.43 -8.61
C LEU A 159 -2.37 4.33 -8.40
N VAL A 160 -2.62 5.30 -9.28
CA VAL A 160 -3.82 6.15 -9.20
C VAL A 160 -5.09 5.32 -9.33
N ASN A 161 -5.16 4.41 -10.31
CA ASN A 161 -6.31 3.54 -10.49
C ASN A 161 -6.55 2.63 -9.26
N ALA A 162 -5.49 2.08 -8.69
CA ALA A 162 -5.58 1.27 -7.47
C ALA A 162 -6.06 2.10 -6.27
N ALA A 163 -5.52 3.31 -6.11
CA ALA A 163 -5.94 4.23 -5.05
C ALA A 163 -7.43 4.58 -5.16
N GLU A 164 -7.90 4.98 -6.35
CA GLU A 164 -9.31 5.27 -6.60
C GLU A 164 -10.21 4.06 -6.33
N LEU A 165 -9.78 2.86 -6.71
CA LEU A 165 -10.49 1.61 -6.42
C LEU A 165 -10.71 1.44 -4.90
N PHE A 166 -9.66 1.55 -4.09
CA PHE A 166 -9.77 1.37 -2.64
C PHE A 166 -10.49 2.53 -1.94
N GLN A 167 -10.27 3.76 -2.38
CA GLN A 167 -11.01 4.93 -1.88
C GLN A 167 -12.50 4.81 -2.18
N SER A 168 -12.89 4.21 -3.31
CA SER A 168 -14.30 3.94 -3.61
C SER A 168 -14.96 2.95 -2.63
N LYS A 169 -14.16 2.12 -1.95
CA LYS A 169 -14.59 1.25 -0.85
C LYS A 169 -14.62 1.97 0.51
N GLY A 170 -14.16 3.22 0.56
CA GLY A 170 -14.06 4.02 1.78
C GLY A 170 -12.76 3.81 2.56
N ALA A 171 -11.74 3.18 1.96
CA ALA A 171 -10.45 2.99 2.61
C ALA A 171 -9.55 4.22 2.51
N PHE A 172 -8.67 4.38 3.51
CA PHE A 172 -7.59 5.36 3.49
C PHE A 172 -6.37 4.79 2.79
N VAL A 173 -6.00 5.37 1.65
CA VAL A 173 -4.89 4.88 0.85
C VAL A 173 -3.59 5.60 1.21
N ILE A 174 -2.53 4.81 1.35
CA ILE A 174 -1.15 5.23 1.57
C ILE A 174 -0.33 4.69 0.40
N ILE A 175 0.27 5.58 -0.39
CA ILE A 175 1.24 5.20 -1.42
C ILE A 175 2.64 5.41 -0.83
N SER A 176 3.40 4.33 -0.76
CA SER A 176 4.74 4.29 -0.20
C SER A 176 5.79 4.26 -1.31
N SER A 177 6.91 4.98 -1.12
CA SER A 177 8.05 4.86 -2.02
C SER A 177 8.75 3.50 -1.84
N ALA A 178 9.24 2.91 -2.93
CA ALA A 178 10.00 1.67 -2.86
C ALA A 178 11.19 1.77 -1.88
N THR A 179 11.42 0.70 -1.14
CA THR A 179 12.65 0.53 -0.35
C THR A 179 13.90 0.60 -1.23
N PRO A 180 15.05 1.06 -0.72
CA PRO A 180 16.29 1.02 -1.48
C PRO A 180 16.83 -0.42 -1.57
N ASN A 181 17.55 -0.71 -2.64
CA ASN A 181 18.55 -1.79 -2.63
C ASN A 181 19.67 -1.45 -1.62
N ASN A 182 20.62 -2.36 -1.41
CA ASN A 182 21.75 -2.15 -0.51
C ASN A 182 22.54 -0.86 -0.86
N VAL A 183 22.30 0.20 -0.07
CA VAL A 183 22.92 1.53 -0.23
C VAL A 183 24.41 1.56 0.13
N TRP A 184 24.96 0.45 0.64
CA TRP A 184 26.37 0.27 0.95
C TRP A 184 27.06 -0.76 0.02
N GLU A 185 26.39 -1.25 -1.02
CA GLU A 185 26.89 -2.32 -1.92
C GLU A 185 28.30 -2.06 -2.48
N THR A 186 28.67 -0.79 -2.70
CA THR A 186 29.97 -0.40 -3.25
C THR A 186 31.04 -0.15 -2.17
N GLY A 187 30.70 -0.27 -0.89
CA GLY A 187 31.52 0.10 0.26
C GLY A 187 31.35 1.56 0.71
N ASP A 188 30.75 2.42 -0.12
CA ASP A 188 30.43 3.81 0.19
C ASP A 188 28.90 3.99 0.23
N PHE A 189 28.40 4.77 1.21
CA PHE A 189 26.98 5.09 1.28
C PHE A 189 26.53 5.88 0.05
N SER A 190 25.55 5.35 -0.68
CA SER A 190 24.92 6.00 -1.82
C SER A 190 23.43 5.75 -1.84
N TYR A 191 22.64 6.83 -1.76
CA TYR A 191 21.20 6.79 -1.96
C TYR A 191 20.77 7.95 -2.82
N SER A 192 19.96 7.63 -3.84
CA SER A 192 19.22 8.59 -4.63
C SER A 192 17.85 7.99 -4.90
N ALA A 193 16.79 8.79 -4.69
CA ALA A 193 15.44 8.42 -5.09
C ALA A 193 15.43 8.07 -6.59
N ASN A 194 14.99 6.86 -6.92
CA ASN A 194 14.80 6.46 -8.31
C ASN A 194 13.52 7.10 -8.87
N ARG A 195 13.29 6.99 -10.18
CA ARG A 195 12.12 7.60 -10.84
C ARG A 195 10.77 7.15 -10.24
N PHE A 196 10.67 5.92 -9.74
CA PHE A 196 9.42 5.39 -9.17
C PHE A 196 9.06 6.05 -7.85
N VAL A 197 10.04 6.56 -7.09
CA VAL A 197 9.78 7.37 -5.89
C VAL A 197 9.02 8.65 -6.27
N THR A 198 9.48 9.36 -7.31
CA THR A 198 8.79 10.56 -7.80
C THR A 198 7.40 10.20 -8.34
N TYR A 199 7.28 9.11 -9.11
CA TYR A 199 5.98 8.71 -9.66
C TYR A 199 4.99 8.30 -8.57
N ALA A 200 5.45 7.65 -7.49
CA ALA A 200 4.63 7.31 -6.33
C ALA A 200 4.16 8.56 -5.57
N MET A 201 5.05 9.55 -5.38
CA MET A 201 4.72 10.83 -4.77
C MET A 201 3.68 11.60 -5.59
N ASP A 202 3.84 11.68 -6.91
CA ASP A 202 2.90 12.35 -7.79
C ASP A 202 1.54 11.61 -7.80
N ALA A 203 1.54 10.28 -7.86
CA ALA A 203 0.32 9.47 -7.81
C ALA A 203 -0.43 9.66 -6.48
N ALA A 204 0.29 9.76 -5.36
CA ALA A 204 -0.30 10.05 -4.06
C ALA A 204 -0.96 11.43 -4.04
N ALA A 205 -0.26 12.45 -4.54
CA ALA A 205 -0.77 13.82 -4.59
C ALA A 205 -2.06 13.91 -5.43
N ASP A 206 -2.08 13.30 -6.61
CA ASP A 206 -3.20 13.42 -7.54
C ASP A 206 -4.41 12.56 -7.15
N SER A 207 -4.18 11.40 -6.53
CA SER A 207 -5.26 10.57 -5.98
C SER A 207 -5.77 11.06 -4.62
N GLY A 208 -5.12 12.06 -4.00
CA GLY A 208 -5.41 12.48 -2.62
C GLY A 208 -5.03 11.44 -1.55
N SER A 209 -4.18 10.48 -1.90
CA SER A 209 -3.62 9.49 -0.97
C SER A 209 -2.51 10.09 -0.11
N THR A 210 -2.21 9.48 1.04
CA THR A 210 -1.02 9.86 1.82
C THR A 210 0.23 9.32 1.13
N PHE A 211 1.25 10.16 0.91
CA PHE A 211 2.57 9.69 0.51
C PHE A 211 3.45 9.39 1.74
N VAL A 212 4.12 8.23 1.75
CA VAL A 212 5.14 7.86 2.73
C VAL A 212 6.47 7.65 2.01
N ASP A 213 7.49 8.44 2.34
CA ASP A 213 8.83 8.29 1.75
C ASP A 213 9.66 7.21 2.48
N HIS A 214 9.19 5.97 2.39
CA HIS A 214 9.78 4.81 3.05
C HIS A 214 11.22 4.54 2.58
N GLY A 215 11.49 4.74 1.28
CA GLY A 215 12.83 4.62 0.71
C GLY A 215 13.86 5.54 1.39
N LEU A 216 13.51 6.82 1.58
CA LEU A 216 14.39 7.81 2.22
C LEU A 216 14.66 7.46 3.68
N TYR A 217 13.62 7.11 4.44
CA TYR A 217 13.76 6.76 5.86
C TYR A 217 14.60 5.49 6.05
N THR A 218 14.44 4.50 5.16
CA THR A 218 15.25 3.27 5.16
C THR A 218 16.71 3.61 4.91
N ALA A 219 17.01 4.40 3.88
CA ALA A 219 18.37 4.83 3.58
C ALA A 219 19.02 5.60 4.74
N GLN A 220 18.25 6.45 5.45
CA GLN A 220 18.75 7.17 6.61
C GLN A 220 19.07 6.25 7.81
N LEU A 221 18.24 5.24 8.07
CA LEU A 221 18.55 4.23 9.09
C LEU A 221 19.79 3.42 8.71
N TYR A 222 19.88 2.96 7.45
CA TYR A 222 21.04 2.23 6.95
C TYR A 222 22.33 3.05 7.02
N LYS A 223 22.28 4.35 6.77
CA LYS A 223 23.43 5.24 6.96
C LYS A 223 23.95 5.22 8.40
N ASN A 224 23.05 5.22 9.37
CA ASN A 224 23.40 5.24 10.80
C ASN A 224 23.90 3.88 11.31
N LEU A 225 23.44 2.78 10.71
CA LEU A 225 23.88 1.43 11.05
C LEU A 225 25.28 1.11 10.50
N GLY A 226 25.62 1.66 9.32
CA GLY A 226 26.91 1.46 8.67
C GLY A 226 26.97 0.19 7.82
N ALA A 227 28.01 0.11 6.97
CA ALA A 227 28.14 -0.92 5.94
C ALA A 227 28.04 -2.36 6.47
N ASP A 228 28.85 -2.75 7.47
CA ASP A 228 28.88 -4.12 7.99
C ASP A 228 27.50 -4.64 8.42
N ALA A 229 26.72 -3.79 9.09
CA ALA A 229 25.38 -4.15 9.54
C ALA A 229 24.39 -4.25 8.37
N VAL A 230 24.46 -3.31 7.42
CA VAL A 230 23.55 -3.29 6.27
C VAL A 230 23.87 -4.41 5.29
N ASP A 231 25.14 -4.70 5.00
CA ASP A 231 25.54 -5.82 4.15
C ASP A 231 25.06 -7.17 4.72
N ALA A 232 25.07 -7.32 6.05
CA ALA A 232 24.51 -8.49 6.73
C ALA A 232 22.98 -8.61 6.58
N PHE A 233 22.27 -7.53 6.22
CA PHE A 233 20.86 -7.59 5.88
C PHE A 233 20.59 -8.17 4.51
N TYR A 234 21.60 -8.35 3.65
CA TYR A 234 21.43 -8.76 2.25
C TYR A 234 22.15 -10.10 2.01
N PRO A 235 21.61 -11.23 2.52
CA PRO A 235 22.33 -12.50 2.56
C PRO A 235 22.58 -13.14 1.18
N ASN A 236 21.73 -12.84 0.19
CA ASN A 236 21.71 -13.52 -1.11
C ASN A 236 22.00 -12.57 -2.27
N ASP A 237 21.46 -11.35 -2.22
CA ASP A 237 21.58 -10.31 -3.24
C ASP A 237 21.34 -8.93 -2.61
N HIS A 238 21.45 -7.86 -3.41
CA HIS A 238 21.31 -6.49 -2.93
C HIS A 238 19.88 -5.97 -2.74
N THR A 239 18.85 -6.81 -2.87
CA THR A 239 17.44 -6.40 -2.82
C THR A 239 16.67 -7.08 -1.68
N HIS A 240 16.88 -8.39 -1.50
CA HIS A 240 16.09 -9.17 -0.55
C HIS A 240 16.72 -9.16 0.84
N THR A 241 16.00 -8.61 1.80
CA THR A 241 16.49 -8.47 3.18
C THR A 241 16.36 -9.77 3.98
N SER A 242 17.26 -9.99 4.93
CA SER A 242 17.12 -10.96 6.02
C SER A 242 15.99 -10.54 6.98
N PRO A 243 15.52 -11.42 7.87
CA PRO A 243 14.57 -11.06 8.94
C PRO A 243 14.97 -9.80 9.74
N ASP A 244 16.24 -9.67 10.12
CA ASP A 244 16.71 -8.51 10.87
C ASP A 244 16.65 -7.23 10.03
N GLY A 245 17.04 -7.31 8.75
CA GLY A 245 16.93 -6.19 7.82
C GLY A 245 15.49 -5.77 7.58
N ALA A 246 14.60 -6.74 7.35
CA ALA A 246 13.17 -6.52 7.14
C ALA A 246 12.51 -5.84 8.34
N ASN A 247 12.90 -6.18 9.57
CA ASN A 247 12.44 -5.52 10.79
C ASN A 247 12.92 -4.04 10.86
N VAL A 248 14.16 -3.77 10.45
CA VAL A 248 14.69 -2.39 10.33
C VAL A 248 13.91 -1.59 9.28
N VAL A 249 13.59 -2.20 8.14
CA VAL A 249 12.77 -1.58 7.09
C VAL A 249 11.36 -1.30 7.60
N ALA A 250 10.69 -2.24 8.26
CA ALA A 250 9.36 -2.01 8.85
C ALA A 250 9.35 -0.85 9.86
N ARG A 251 10.41 -0.73 10.67
CA ARG A 251 10.60 0.44 11.54
C ARG A 251 10.76 1.73 10.74
N ALA A 252 11.49 1.71 9.63
CA ALA A 252 11.66 2.87 8.75
C ALA A 252 10.31 3.35 8.20
N PHE A 253 9.45 2.43 7.76
CA PHE A 253 8.07 2.74 7.33
C PHE A 253 7.32 3.49 8.43
N VAL A 254 7.35 2.98 9.66
CA VAL A 254 6.61 3.58 10.79
C VAL A 254 7.15 4.95 11.18
N LEU A 255 8.47 5.16 11.11
CA LEU A 255 9.07 6.48 11.30
C LEU A 255 8.65 7.46 10.20
N ALA A 256 8.62 7.00 8.94
CA ALA A 256 8.16 7.79 7.80
C ALA A 256 6.67 8.14 7.93
N LEU A 257 5.83 7.15 8.25
CA LEU A 257 4.40 7.31 8.47
C LEU A 257 4.09 8.33 9.57
N ASN A 258 4.83 8.29 10.69
CA ASN A 258 4.65 9.22 11.80
C ASN A 258 4.96 10.69 11.43
N ALA A 259 5.71 10.91 10.33
CA ALA A 259 5.99 12.24 9.80
C ALA A 259 4.92 12.74 8.81
N THR A 260 3.87 11.95 8.54
CA THR A 260 2.77 12.31 7.64
C THR A 260 1.49 12.72 8.39
N ASP A 261 0.46 13.09 7.64
CA ASP A 261 -0.88 13.34 8.15
C ASP A 261 -1.82 12.11 8.07
N SER A 262 -1.30 10.93 7.74
CA SER A 262 -2.10 9.70 7.72
C SER A 262 -2.71 9.40 9.09
N GLY A 263 -3.99 9.01 9.10
CA GLY A 263 -4.67 8.52 10.30
C GLY A 263 -4.07 7.22 10.85
N LEU A 264 -3.31 6.46 10.05
CA LEU A 264 -2.66 5.23 10.51
C LEU A 264 -1.63 5.49 11.62
N LYS A 265 -1.07 6.72 11.68
CA LYS A 265 -0.09 7.08 12.72
C LYS A 265 -0.64 6.99 14.14
N ASP A 266 -1.95 7.15 14.32
CA ASP A 266 -2.62 7.07 15.62
C ASP A 266 -2.61 5.65 16.20
N TYR A 267 -2.29 4.65 15.37
CA TYR A 267 -2.19 3.24 15.74
C TYR A 267 -0.75 2.76 15.94
N ILE A 268 0.24 3.64 15.84
CA ILE A 268 1.65 3.29 16.11
C ILE A 268 1.83 2.99 17.60
N THR A 269 2.28 1.78 17.92
CA THR A 269 2.56 1.32 19.30
C THR A 269 4.03 1.48 19.67
N SER A 270 4.94 1.50 18.70
CA SER A 270 6.38 1.65 18.92
C SER A 270 7.09 2.24 17.71
N THR A 271 8.16 3.00 17.95
CA THR A 271 9.12 3.47 16.94
C THR A 271 10.53 2.95 17.20
N SER A 272 10.68 2.05 18.18
CA SER A 272 11.94 1.43 18.58
C SER A 272 12.00 0.00 18.08
N LEU A 273 13.17 -0.45 17.61
CA LEU A 273 13.38 -1.85 17.18
C LEU A 273 12.88 -2.80 18.28
N GLN A 274 12.04 -3.76 17.88
CA GLN A 274 11.52 -4.82 18.74
C GLN A 274 12.39 -6.06 18.58
#